data_AF-A0A7W1D033-F1
#
_entry.id   AF-A0A7W1D033-F1
#
_cell.length_a   1.000
_cell.length_b   1.000
_cell.length_c   1.000
_cell.angle_alpha   90.00
_cell.angle_beta   90.00
_cell.angle_gamma   90.00
#
_symmetry.space_group_name_H-M   'P 1'
#
loop_
_entity.id
_entity.type
_entity.pdbx_description
1 polymer ?
#
loop_
_entity_poly.entity_id
_entity_poly.type
_entity_poly.pdbx_seq_one_letter_code
_entity_poly.pdbx_strand_id
1 'polypeptide(L)' 'MRGIYCALTRRTESGTPVAESQRTTLMHAIRSFTINGAYASFEEDRKGSIEVGKLADLVVLDGSI' A
#
# COMPACT_ATOMS: atom_id res chain seq x y z
N MET A 1 -10.43 0.31 -1.17
CA MET A 1 -9.05 0.34 -0.63
C MET A 1 -9.04 0.26 0.92
N ARG A 2 -9.56 -0.82 1.54
CA ARG A 2 -9.74 -0.91 3.00
C ARG A 2 -8.43 -1.01 3.80
N GLY A 3 -7.43 -1.73 3.27
CA GLY A 3 -6.11 -1.86 3.92
C GLY A 3 -5.39 -0.53 4.07
N ILE A 4 -5.38 0.29 3.01
CA ILE A 4 -4.83 1.66 3.05
C ILE A 4 -5.60 2.51 4.05
N TYR A 5 -6.94 2.54 4.00
CA TYR A 5 -7.75 3.25 5.00
C TYR A 5 -7.39 2.88 6.44
N CYS A 6 -7.26 1.58 6.75
CA CYS A 6 -6.88 1.11 8.08
C CYS A 6 -5.45 1.55 8.46
N ALA A 7 -4.50 1.54 7.53
CA ALA A 7 -3.13 2.00 7.78
C ALA A 7 -3.05 3.50 8.14
N LEU A 8 -3.88 4.33 7.49
CA LEU A 8 -3.92 5.78 7.74
C LEU A 8 -4.71 6.15 8.99
N THR A 9 -5.84 5.49 9.22
CA THR A 9 -6.76 5.84 10.32
C THR A 9 -6.52 5.05 11.59
N ARG A 10 -5.94 3.86 11.47
CA ARG A 10 -5.79 2.86 12.55
C ARG A 10 -7.13 2.53 13.20
N ARG A 11 -8.14 2.27 12.36
CA ARG A 11 -9.49 1.86 12.78
C ARG A 11 -9.90 0.54 12.13
N THR A 12 -10.56 -0.31 12.90
CA THR A 12 -11.21 -1.53 12.39
C THR A 12 -12.38 -1.20 11.47
N GLU A 13 -12.96 -2.21 10.83
CA GLU A 13 -14.16 -2.04 10.00
C GLU A 13 -15.36 -1.54 10.81
N SER A 14 -15.45 -1.88 12.09
CA SER A 14 -16.47 -1.37 13.03
C SER A 14 -16.18 0.06 13.54
N GLY A 15 -15.08 0.68 13.11
CA GLY A 15 -14.66 2.02 13.54
C GLY A 15 -13.88 2.07 14.84
N THR A 16 -13.56 0.92 15.44
CA THR A 16 -12.82 0.84 16.71
C THR A 16 -11.36 1.24 16.50
N PRO A 17 -10.81 2.19 17.27
CA PRO A 17 -9.41 2.59 17.15
C PRO A 17 -8.46 1.50 17.67
N VAL A 18 -7.34 1.27 16.97
CA VAL A 18 -6.32 0.26 17.33
C VAL A 18 -4.91 0.83 17.14
N ALA A 19 -4.25 1.15 18.25
CA ALA A 19 -2.89 1.72 18.28
C ALA A 19 -2.76 2.93 17.34
N GLU A 20 -3.55 3.98 17.57
CA GLU A 20 -3.61 5.17 16.72
C GLU A 20 -2.28 5.93 16.62
N SER A 21 -1.37 5.75 17.58
CA SER A 21 0.00 6.27 17.50
C SER A 21 0.84 5.62 16.40
N GLN A 22 0.37 4.53 15.80
CA GLN A 22 1.02 3.80 14.70
C GLN A 22 0.37 4.08 13.34
N ARG A 23 -0.35 5.19 13.21
CA ARG A 23 -0.84 5.68 11.90
C ARG A 23 0.35 5.96 11.00
N THR A 24 0.19 5.66 9.71
CA THR A 24 1.22 5.94 8.71
C THR A 24 0.71 6.93 7.66
N THR A 25 1.63 7.47 6.85
CA THR A 25 1.29 8.37 5.75
C THR A 25 0.76 7.59 4.55
N LEU A 26 0.00 8.25 3.68
CA LEU A 26 -0.50 7.64 2.45
C LEU A 26 0.62 7.02 1.63
N MET A 27 1.74 7.72 1.47
CA MET A 27 2.86 7.25 0.67
C MET A 27 3.55 6.02 1.28
N HIS A 28 3.69 5.96 2.61
CA HIS A 28 4.17 4.75 3.26
C HIS A 28 3.20 3.58 3.10
N ALA A 29 1.88 3.81 3.20
CA ALA A 29 0.90 2.77 2.95
C ALA A 29 0.99 2.24 1.51
N ILE A 30 1.04 3.12 0.50
CA ILE A 30 1.20 2.71 -0.91
C ILE A 30 2.45 1.86 -1.10
N ARG A 31 3.61 2.28 -0.56
CA ARG A 31 4.85 1.48 -0.65
C ARG A 31 4.71 0.12 0.03
N SER A 32 4.07 0.06 1.20
CA SER A 32 3.79 -1.19 1.91
C SER A 32 2.95 -2.17 1.09
N PHE A 33 1.99 -1.67 0.31
CA PHE A 33 1.15 -2.50 -0.57
C PHE A 33 1.73 -2.72 -1.98
N THR A 34 2.92 -2.20 -2.29
CA THR A 34 3.56 -2.33 -3.60
C THR A 34 4.99 -2.84 -3.45
N ILE A 35 5.98 -1.96 -3.52
CA ILE A 35 7.40 -2.35 -3.56
C ILE A 35 7.87 -3.11 -2.31
N ASN A 36 7.38 -2.75 -1.12
CA ASN A 36 7.76 -3.45 0.11
C ASN A 36 7.13 -4.86 0.17
N GLY A 37 5.93 -5.04 -0.37
CA GLY A 37 5.29 -6.34 -0.47
C GLY A 37 5.99 -7.25 -1.49
N ALA A 38 6.44 -6.67 -2.60
CA ALA A 38 7.27 -7.36 -3.58
C ALA A 38 8.62 -7.77 -2.96
N TYR A 39 9.28 -6.86 -2.23
CA TYR A 39 10.51 -7.14 -1.50
C TYR A 39 10.34 -8.26 -0.46
N ALA A 40 9.27 -8.22 0.33
CA ALA A 40 8.98 -9.27 1.32
C ALA A 40 8.75 -10.66 0.69
N SER A 41 8.45 -10.70 -0.61
CA SER A 41 8.26 -11.93 -1.40
C SER A 41 9.46 -12.27 -2.30
N PHE A 42 10.55 -11.50 -2.25
CA PHE A 42 11.72 -11.59 -3.13
C PHE A 42 11.38 -11.43 -4.63
N GLU A 43 10.42 -10.55 -4.93
CA GLU A 43 9.95 -10.26 -6.28
C GLU A 43 10.12 -8.80 -6.70
N GLU A 44 10.87 -8.01 -5.93
CA GLU A 44 11.09 -6.57 -6.16
C GLU A 44 11.74 -6.25 -7.50
N ASP A 45 12.56 -7.15 -8.04
CA ASP A 45 13.17 -7.02 -9.38
C ASP A 45 12.17 -7.31 -10.51
N ARG A 46 11.03 -7.93 -10.18
CA ARG A 46 10.00 -8.35 -11.16
C ARG A 46 8.75 -7.48 -11.12
N LYS A 47 8.34 -6.97 -9.94
CA LYS A 47 7.10 -6.18 -9.76
C LYS A 47 7.19 -5.21 -8.59
N GLY A 48 6.13 -4.43 -8.38
CA GLY A 48 5.96 -3.57 -7.21
C GLY A 48 6.34 -2.09 -7.42
N SER A 49 6.86 -1.71 -8.59
CA SER A 49 7.03 -0.32 -9.00
C SER A 49 6.90 -0.15 -10.51
N ILE A 50 6.66 1.09 -10.97
CA ILE A 50 6.55 1.44 -12.38
C ILE A 50 7.94 1.81 -12.89
N GLU A 51 8.69 0.80 -13.32
CA GLU A 51 10.08 0.93 -13.80
C GLU A 51 10.28 0.00 -15.01
N VAL A 52 11.23 0.37 -15.89
CA VAL A 52 11.55 -0.43 -17.09
C VAL A 52 12.09 -1.79 -16.66
N GLY A 53 11.60 -2.85 -17.32
CA GLY A 53 12.01 -4.24 -17.06
C GLY A 53 11.14 -4.99 -16.05
N LYS A 54 10.23 -4.32 -15.34
CA LYS A 54 9.23 -4.96 -14.46
C LYS A 54 7.95 -5.32 -15.20
N LEU A 55 7.13 -6.18 -14.59
CA LEU A 55 5.81 -6.55 -15.11
C LEU A 55 4.91 -5.31 -15.21
N ALA A 56 4.15 -5.22 -16.31
CA ALA A 56 3.14 -4.18 -16.53
C ALA A 56 1.83 -4.46 -15.75
N ASP A 57 1.94 -4.78 -14.46
CA ASP A 57 0.81 -4.94 -13.54
C ASP A 57 0.41 -3.56 -13.00
N LEU A 58 -0.58 -2.95 -13.65
CA LEU A 58 -0.96 -1.55 -13.45
C LEU A 58 -2.43 -1.43 -13.07
N VAL A 59 -2.72 -0.47 -12.19
CA VAL A 59 -4.09 -0.07 -11.82
C VAL A 59 -4.28 1.39 -12.22
N VAL A 60 -5.34 1.68 -12.97
CA VAL A 60 -5.75 3.05 -13.32
C VAL A 60 -6.87 3.46 -12.37
N LEU A 61 -6.74 4.64 -11.78
CA LEU A 61 -7.75 5.27 -10.94
C LEU A 61 -8.40 6.43 -11.70
N ASP A 62 -9.68 6.69 -11.44
CA ASP A 62 -10.45 7.80 -12.00
C ASP A 62 -10.25 9.12 -11.25
N GLY A 63 -9.48 9.10 -10.15
CA GLY A 63 -9.18 10.27 -9.33
C GLY A 63 -7.92 10.11 -8.49
N SER A 64 -7.61 11.14 -7.69
CA SER A 64 -6.51 11.10 -6.73
C SER A 64 -6.77 10.08 -5.63
N ILE A 65 -5.70 9.41 -5.23
CA ILE A 65 -5.66 8.51 -4.08
C ILE A 65 -5.51 9.27 -2.76
#